data_AF-A0A4V1SJ48-F1
#
_entry.id   AF-A0A4V1SJ48-F1
#
_cell.length_a   1.000
_cell.length_b   1.000
_cell.length_c   1.000
_cell.angle_alpha   90.00
_cell.angle_beta   90.00
_cell.angle_gamma   90.00
#
_symmetry.space_group_name_H-M   'P 1'
#
loop_
_entity.id
_entity.type
_entity.pdbx_description
1 polymer ?
#
loop_
_entity_poly.entity_id
_entity_poly.type
_entity_poly.pdbx_seq_one_letter_code
_entity_poly.pdbx_strand_id
1 'polypeptide(L)' 'MRSLFHITSRAQWTKAQTTREYKTDTLMTEGFIHLSYENQVAKTANRFFQNQIDSTD' A
#
# COMPACT_ATOMS: atom_id res chain seq x y z
N MET A 1 -14.55 5.17 15.84
CA MET A 1 -14.28 4.79 14.44
C MET A 1 -12.88 4.18 14.39
N ARG A 2 -12.64 3.17 13.54
CA ARG A 2 -11.35 2.48 13.45
C ARG A 2 -10.87 2.53 12.00
N SER A 3 -9.72 3.17 11.78
CA SER A 3 -9.14 3.35 10.45
C SER A 3 -8.39 2.10 10.01
N LEU A 4 -8.43 1.85 8.70
CA LEU A 4 -7.60 0.84 8.03
C LEU A 4 -6.57 1.56 7.17
N PHE A 5 -5.38 0.98 7.11
CA PHE A 5 -4.23 1.54 6.43
C PHE A 5 -3.73 0.57 5.36
N HIS A 6 -3.23 1.12 4.27
CA HIS A 6 -2.51 0.36 3.25
C HIS A 6 -1.12 0.98 3.06
N ILE A 7 -0.11 0.15 2.86
CA ILE A 7 1.25 0.58 2.56
C ILE A 7 1.46 0.38 1.06
N THR A 8 1.86 1.44 0.36
CA THR A 8 2.01 1.45 -1.10
C THR A 8 3.15 2.40 -1.48
N SER A 9 3.67 2.28 -2.70
CA SER A 9 4.69 3.19 -3.20
C SER A 9 4.09 4.53 -3.61
N ARG A 10 4.93 5.58 -3.62
CA ARG A 10 4.54 6.90 -4.12
C ARG A 10 4.04 6.84 -5.56
N ALA A 11 4.69 6.06 -6.43
CA ALA A 11 4.30 5.94 -7.84
C ALA A 11 2.88 5.34 -7.99
N GLN A 12 2.58 4.27 -7.25
CA GLN A 12 1.23 3.67 -7.24
C GLN A 12 0.18 4.66 -6.71
N TRP A 13 0.51 5.40 -5.64
CA TRP A 13 -0.39 6.40 -5.09
C TRP A 13 -0.67 7.57 -6.05
N THR A 14 0.37 8.09 -6.71
CA THR A 14 0.22 9.15 -7.72
C THR A 14 -0.63 8.68 -8.88
N LYS A 15 -0.38 7.46 -9.40
CA LYS A 15 -1.19 6.89 -10.48
C LYS A 15 -2.66 6.79 -10.09
N ALA A 16 -2.94 6.27 -8.89
CA ALA A 16 -4.31 6.11 -8.41
C ALA A 16 -5.06 7.44 -8.24
N GLN A 17 -4.36 8.49 -7.80
CA GLN A 17 -4.95 9.83 -7.73
C GLN A 17 -5.31 10.35 -9.12
N THR A 18 -4.43 10.14 -10.12
CA THR A 18 -4.68 10.54 -11.51
C THR A 18 -5.82 9.76 -12.14
N THR A 19 -5.88 8.44 -11.93
CA THR A 19 -6.93 7.57 -12.51
C THR A 19 -8.23 7.56 -11.69
N ARG A 20 -8.22 8.15 -10.49
CA ARG A 20 -9.29 8.05 -9.48
C ARG A 20 -9.67 6.62 -9.12
N GLU A 21 -8.74 5.69 -9.30
CA GLU A 21 -8.95 4.28 -9.06
C GLU A 21 -7.71 3.69 -8.42
N TYR A 22 -7.88 3.10 -7.24
CA TYR A 22 -6.80 2.45 -6.52
C TYR A 22 -6.72 0.97 -6.88
N LYS A 23 -5.82 0.62 -7.81
CA LYS A 23 -5.52 -0.75 -8.21
C LYS A 23 -4.12 -1.14 -7.75
N THR A 24 -4.03 -2.18 -6.93
CA THR A 24 -2.78 -2.79 -6.48
C THR A 24 -2.56 -4.11 -7.21
N ASP A 25 -1.31 -4.57 -7.27
CA ASP A 25 -0.99 -5.86 -7.89
C ASP A 25 -1.69 -7.02 -7.16
N THR A 26 -1.80 -6.94 -5.83
CA THR A 26 -2.50 -7.92 -4.99
C THR A 26 -3.99 -8.05 -5.31
N LEU A 27 -4.66 -6.95 -5.69
CA LEU A 27 -6.05 -7.03 -6.14
C LEU A 27 -6.17 -7.88 -7.41
N MET A 28 -5.20 -7.79 -8.31
CA MET A 28 -5.20 -8.54 -9.57
C MET A 28 -4.73 -9.99 -9.38
N THR A 29 -3.75 -10.25 -8.51
CA THR A 29 -3.15 -11.58 -8.33
C THR A 29 -3.85 -12.43 -7.27
N GLU A 30 -4.38 -11.80 -6.21
CA GLU A 30 -4.99 -12.48 -5.06
C GLU A 30 -6.50 -12.21 -4.95
N GLY A 31 -7.01 -11.19 -5.64
CA GLY A 31 -8.42 -10.80 -5.61
C GLY A 31 -8.78 -9.85 -4.46
N PHE A 32 -7.81 -9.38 -3.66
CA PHE A 32 -8.05 -8.45 -2.55
C PHE A 32 -6.82 -7.59 -2.21
N ILE A 33 -7.04 -6.50 -1.45
CA ILE A 33 -5.98 -5.58 -0.98
C ILE A 33 -5.70 -5.84 0.51
N HIS A 34 -4.44 -6.04 0.86
CA HIS A 34 -4.01 -6.25 2.25
C HIS A 34 -4.08 -4.96 3.05
N LEU A 35 -5.01 -4.86 4.00
CA LEU A 35 -5.11 -3.71 4.89
C LEU A 35 -4.57 -4.05 6.30
N SER A 36 -4.06 -3.04 6.98
CA SER A 36 -3.57 -3.13 8.36
C SER A 36 -4.37 -2.22 9.27
N TYR A 37 -4.63 -2.65 10.50
CA TYR A 37 -4.97 -1.73 11.58
C TYR A 37 -3.75 -0.91 11.99
N GLU A 38 -3.98 0.23 12.65
CA GLU A 38 -2.92 1.14 13.11
C GLU A 38 -1.77 0.42 13.85
N ASN A 39 -2.13 -0.45 14.81
CA ASN A 39 -1.16 -1.22 15.60
C ASN A 39 -0.40 -2.30 14.80
N GLN A 40 -0.84 -2.62 13.58
CA GLN A 40 -0.20 -3.59 12.70
C GLN A 40 0.73 -2.94 11.68
N VAL A 41 0.57 -1.63 11.39
CA VAL A 41 1.29 -0.93 10.32
C VAL A 41 2.80 -1.10 10.44
N ALA A 42 3.39 -0.83 11.60
CA ALA A 42 4.84 -0.93 11.80
C ALA A 42 5.37 -2.35 11.57
N LYS A 43 4.64 -3.37 12.05
CA LYS A 43 5.02 -4.77 11.86
C LYS A 43 4.90 -5.19 10.39
N THR A 44 3.84 -4.77 9.70
CA THR A 44 3.63 -5.03 8.27
C THR A 44 4.74 -4.36 7.43
N ALA A 45 5.04 -3.08 7.71
CA ALA A 45 6.10 -2.32 7.05
C ALA A 45 7.46 -3.04 7.15
N ASN A 46 7.85 -3.40 8.38
CA ASN A 46 9.14 -4.05 8.64
C ASN A 46 9.24 -5.44 8.02
N ARG A 47 8.12 -6.16 7.84
CA ARG A 47 8.12 -7.53 7.29
C ARG A 47 8.16 -7.56 5.76
N PHE A 48 7.42 -6.67 5.09
CA PHE A 48 7.18 -6.78 3.65
C PHE A 48 7.83 -5.65 2.83
N PHE A 49 8.13 -4.51 3.45
CA PHE A 49 8.63 -3.31 2.77
C PHE A 49 10.02 -2.89 3.28
N GLN A 50 10.76 -3.83 3.90
CA GLN A 50 12.08 -3.55 4.43
C GLN A 50 13.02 -3.08 3.30
N ASN A 51 13.75 -1.99 3.54
CA ASN A 51 14.70 -1.39 2.60
C ASN A 51 14.09 -0.89 1.27
N GLN A 52 12.75 -0.77 1.18
CA GLN A 52 12.15 -0.08 0.04
C GLN A 52 12.35 1.42 0.20
N ILE A 53 12.97 2.02 -0.82
CA ILE A 53 13.08 3.47 -0.97
C ILE A 53 12.15 3.82 -2.13
N ASP A 54 11.27 4.79 -1.92
CA ASP A 54 10.53 5.37 -3.03
C ASP A 54 11.53 6.11 -3.92
N SER A 55 11.91 5.50 -5.04
CA SER A 55 12.74 6.16 -6.05
C SER A 55 11.99 7.38 -6.60
N THR A 56 12.57 8.57 -6.40
CA THR A 56 12.19 9.80 -7.09
C THR A 56 12.90 9.81 -8.44
N ASP A 57 12.23 9.30 -9.48
CA ASP A 57 12.47 9.79 -10.85
C ASP A 57 11.81 11.17 -11.03
#